data_AF-A0A6A4N7U6-F1
#
_entry.id   AF-A0A6A4N7U6-F1
#
_cell.length_a   1.000
_cell.length_b   1.000
_cell.length_c   1.000
_cell.angle_alpha   90.00
_cell.angle_beta   90.00
_cell.angle_gamma   90.00
#
_symmetry.space_group_name_H-M   'P 1'
#
loop_
_entity.id
_entity.type
_entity.pdbx_description
1 polymer ?
#
loop_
_entity_poly.entity_id
_entity_poly.type
_entity_poly.pdbx_seq_one_letter_code
_entity_poly.pdbx_strand_id
1 'polypeptide(L)'
;MLIHASIKLYHEGDGFATGVIDLGGLQVTQISAFNKVWSTRDGGLDNNGATIFEPKNLSEGFYMLGSYSQPNNKALYGWVLVAKDVSSNTTNLTLKQPIDYTLLWSSESLNINQEGHAYIWLPSAPNGYKAVGHVVTTTLDKPSLDKIRCVREDLTDQSEQYSMIWSNNGFFVYDVRPNNRGTQAPGVRVGTFVAQNVETTTNLSISCLKNINANKTLSMPNLQQIEAIMKIYSPLLVLHPDEEYYPSSVNWFFSNGALLYTKGQESKPVRIEPNGTNLPQGGNNDSAYWIDLPADGENKDRVSKGNLNSATSYVHVKPTY
;
A
#
# COMPACT_ATOMS: atom_id res chain seq x y z
N MET A 1 4.83 -0.52 -3.75
CA MET A 1 5.38 -1.41 -4.78
C MET A 1 5.85 -0.56 -5.95
N LEU A 2 7.16 -0.33 -6.06
CA LEU A 2 7.76 0.40 -7.19
C LEU A 2 7.93 -0.61 -8.33
N ILE A 3 7.07 -0.56 -9.35
CA ILE A 3 7.32 -1.23 -10.62
C ILE A 3 7.96 -0.19 -11.52
N HIS A 4 9.29 -0.23 -11.66
CA HIS A 4 9.96 0.53 -12.70
C HIS A 4 10.09 -0.32 -13.95
N ALA A 5 9.72 0.29 -15.07
CA ALA A 5 10.05 -0.18 -16.40
C ALA A 5 11.57 -0.34 -16.52
N SER A 6 11.99 -1.52 -16.97
CA SER A 6 13.19 -1.71 -17.80
C SER A 6 14.54 -1.30 -17.21
N ILE A 7 14.82 -1.60 -15.94
CA ILE A 7 16.21 -1.68 -15.47
C ILE A 7 16.54 -3.14 -15.20
N LYS A 8 17.42 -3.71 -16.05
CA LYS A 8 18.04 -5.00 -15.75
C LYS A 8 18.96 -4.82 -14.55
N LEU A 9 18.46 -5.16 -13.36
CA LEU A 9 19.30 -5.40 -12.20
C LEU A 9 20.09 -6.69 -12.48
N TYR A 10 21.33 -6.56 -12.93
CA TYR A 10 22.24 -7.67 -13.19
C TYR A 10 22.84 -8.23 -11.89
N HIS A 11 22.02 -8.50 -10.89
CA HIS A 11 22.50 -8.98 -9.59
C HIS A 11 21.74 -10.22 -9.13
N GLU A 12 22.52 -11.25 -8.82
CA GLU A 12 22.09 -12.57 -8.37
C GLU A 12 21.17 -12.46 -7.15
N GLY A 13 20.06 -13.19 -7.18
CA GLY A 13 19.09 -13.27 -6.10
C GLY A 13 17.78 -13.89 -6.59
N ASP A 14 17.20 -14.77 -5.77
CA ASP A 14 15.94 -15.44 -6.09
C ASP A 14 14.76 -14.61 -5.55
N GLY A 15 13.83 -14.23 -6.43
CA GLY A 15 12.49 -13.75 -6.04
C GLY A 15 12.26 -12.23 -5.96
N PHE A 16 13.30 -11.39 -5.88
CA PHE A 16 13.16 -9.93 -5.98
C PHE A 16 12.98 -9.47 -7.44
N ALA A 17 12.18 -8.42 -7.65
CA ALA A 17 11.94 -7.77 -8.96
C ALA A 17 11.49 -8.71 -10.10
N THR A 18 10.92 -9.88 -9.77
CA THR A 18 10.35 -10.83 -10.74
C THR A 18 9.00 -10.38 -11.31
N GLY A 19 8.36 -9.38 -10.68
CA GLY A 19 7.00 -8.94 -10.99
C GLY A 19 5.90 -9.84 -10.41
N VAL A 20 6.25 -10.92 -9.69
CA VAL A 20 5.31 -11.87 -9.09
C VAL A 20 5.73 -12.19 -7.66
N ILE A 21 4.76 -12.23 -6.74
CA ILE A 21 4.96 -12.59 -5.33
C ILE A 21 4.13 -13.82 -5.02
N ASP A 22 4.70 -14.83 -4.35
CA ASP A 22 3.97 -15.98 -3.84
C ASP A 22 3.57 -15.76 -2.37
N LEU A 23 2.26 -15.73 -2.10
CA LEU A 23 1.68 -15.52 -0.78
C LEU A 23 1.48 -16.83 0.01
N GLY A 24 1.90 -17.98 -0.52
CA GLY A 24 1.73 -19.30 0.09
C GLY A 24 0.91 -20.25 -0.78
N GLY A 25 1.27 -20.39 -2.05
CA GLY A 25 0.52 -21.12 -3.08
C GLY A 25 -0.39 -20.23 -3.94
N LEU A 26 -0.47 -18.94 -3.61
CA LEU A 26 -1.22 -17.93 -4.35
C LEU A 26 -0.22 -16.90 -4.90
N GLN A 27 0.08 -16.99 -6.19
CA GLN A 27 0.91 -16.00 -6.85
C GLN A 27 0.09 -14.77 -7.19
N VAL A 28 0.65 -13.59 -6.94
CA VAL A 28 0.04 -12.30 -7.27
C VAL A 28 0.95 -11.46 -8.14
N THR A 29 0.36 -10.72 -9.06
CA THR A 29 1.05 -9.70 -9.86
C THR A 29 0.17 -8.46 -9.97
N GLN A 30 0.81 -7.31 -10.13
CA GLN A 30 0.14 -6.03 -10.21
C GLN A 30 -0.20 -5.70 -11.67
N ILE A 31 -1.43 -5.25 -11.89
CA ILE A 31 -1.91 -4.75 -13.17
C ILE A 31 -2.26 -3.27 -13.02
N SER A 32 -1.69 -2.44 -13.88
CA SER A 32 -2.01 -1.01 -14.02
C SER A 32 -2.63 -0.68 -15.39
N ALA A 33 -2.85 -1.70 -16.22
CA ALA A 33 -3.56 -1.57 -17.48
C ALA A 33 -5.05 -1.83 -17.26
N PHE A 34 -5.89 -0.89 -17.69
CA PHE A 34 -7.32 -0.92 -17.39
C PHE A 34 -8.21 -0.69 -18.61
N ASN A 35 -9.41 -1.27 -18.58
CA ASN A 35 -10.56 -0.86 -19.37
C ASN A 35 -11.50 -0.04 -18.49
N LYS A 36 -11.96 1.11 -18.97
CA LYS A 36 -13.01 1.90 -18.31
C LYS A 36 -14.32 1.11 -18.40
N VAL A 37 -15.02 0.94 -17.28
CA VAL A 37 -16.34 0.30 -17.24
C VAL A 37 -17.45 1.34 -17.11
N TRP A 38 -17.29 2.27 -16.17
CA TRP A 38 -18.30 3.29 -15.89
C TRP A 38 -17.66 4.49 -15.22
N SER A 39 -18.25 5.66 -15.44
CA SER A 39 -17.91 6.88 -14.72
C SER A 39 -19.14 7.73 -14.43
N THR A 40 -19.01 8.56 -13.40
CA THR A 40 -20.00 9.58 -13.06
C THR A 40 -19.33 10.92 -12.83
N ARG A 41 -20.06 12.00 -13.15
CA ARG A 41 -19.65 13.40 -12.98
C ARG A 41 -18.31 13.72 -13.65
N ASP A 42 -18.00 13.05 -14.76
CA ASP A 42 -16.84 13.37 -15.59
C ASP A 42 -16.95 14.82 -16.09
N GLY A 43 -15.94 15.64 -15.76
CA GLY A 43 -15.82 17.02 -16.27
C GLY A 43 -16.68 18.08 -15.56
N GLY A 44 -17.26 17.78 -14.38
CA GLY A 44 -17.96 18.78 -13.55
C GLY A 44 -17.02 19.71 -12.75
N LEU A 45 -17.56 20.73 -12.07
CA LEU A 45 -16.81 21.56 -11.10
C LEU A 45 -16.11 20.65 -10.08
N ASP A 46 -14.80 20.84 -9.93
CA ASP A 46 -13.85 20.04 -9.12
C ASP A 46 -13.64 18.57 -9.53
N ASN A 47 -14.32 18.08 -10.58
CA ASN A 47 -14.24 16.69 -11.05
C ASN A 47 -14.39 15.65 -9.92
N ASN A 48 -15.29 15.92 -8.98
CA ASN A 48 -15.55 15.11 -7.78
C ASN A 48 -16.30 13.78 -8.05
N GLY A 49 -16.31 13.34 -9.31
CA GLY A 49 -16.82 12.05 -9.71
C GLY A 49 -15.84 10.91 -9.44
N ALA A 50 -16.21 9.71 -9.87
CA ALA A 50 -15.31 8.57 -9.87
C ALA A 50 -15.48 7.75 -11.14
N THR A 51 -14.40 7.07 -11.50
CA THR A 51 -14.35 6.13 -12.61
C THR A 51 -13.99 4.76 -12.09
N ILE A 52 -14.74 3.75 -12.53
CA ILE A 52 -14.54 2.35 -12.25
C ILE A 52 -13.90 1.67 -13.47
N PHE A 53 -12.93 0.83 -13.18
CA PHE A 53 -12.09 0.16 -14.15
C PHE A 53 -12.00 -1.34 -13.89
N GLU A 54 -11.84 -2.10 -14.97
CA GLU A 54 -11.48 -3.51 -14.92
C GLU A 54 -10.04 -3.71 -15.39
N PRO A 55 -9.25 -4.57 -14.72
CA PRO A 55 -7.91 -4.89 -15.18
C PRO A 55 -7.98 -5.59 -16.55
N LYS A 56 -7.04 -5.25 -17.44
CA LYS A 56 -6.92 -5.86 -18.77
C LYS A 56 -5.55 -6.49 -18.97
N ASN A 57 -5.42 -7.27 -20.05
CA ASN A 57 -4.17 -7.94 -20.43
C ASN A 57 -3.62 -8.86 -19.33
N LEU A 58 -4.50 -9.66 -18.73
CA LEU A 58 -4.10 -10.65 -17.73
C LEU A 58 -3.23 -11.73 -18.37
N SER A 59 -2.12 -12.06 -17.71
CA SER A 59 -1.25 -13.16 -18.12
C SER A 59 -1.94 -14.51 -17.91
N GLU A 60 -1.50 -15.54 -18.65
CA GLU A 60 -2.13 -16.85 -18.60
C GLU A 60 -2.17 -17.47 -17.20
N GLY A 61 -3.38 -17.87 -16.79
CA GLY A 61 -3.68 -18.45 -15.48
C GLY A 61 -3.86 -17.44 -14.35
N PHE A 62 -3.68 -16.14 -14.60
CA PHE A 62 -4.04 -15.09 -13.65
C PHE A 62 -5.50 -14.68 -13.81
N TYR A 63 -6.19 -14.53 -12.68
CA TYR A 63 -7.58 -14.15 -12.61
C TYR A 63 -7.76 -12.83 -11.87
N MET A 64 -8.77 -12.07 -12.31
CA MET A 64 -9.21 -10.84 -11.65
C MET A 64 -9.69 -11.15 -10.22
N LEU A 65 -9.32 -10.28 -9.29
CA LEU A 65 -9.74 -10.32 -7.88
C LEU A 65 -10.75 -9.22 -7.50
N GLY A 66 -10.94 -8.24 -8.39
CA GLY A 66 -11.90 -7.15 -8.22
C GLY A 66 -11.61 -5.99 -9.14
N SER A 67 -12.58 -5.06 -9.21
CA SER A 67 -12.49 -3.84 -10.00
C SER A 67 -11.69 -2.76 -9.25
N TYR A 68 -11.10 -1.85 -10.02
CA TYR A 68 -10.42 -0.66 -9.53
C TYR A 68 -11.35 0.55 -9.59
N SER A 69 -11.19 1.52 -8.69
CA SER A 69 -11.89 2.79 -8.78
C SER A 69 -11.02 3.93 -8.23
N GLN A 70 -11.18 5.13 -8.79
CA GLN A 70 -10.53 6.34 -8.29
C GLN A 70 -11.38 7.58 -8.52
N PRO A 71 -11.15 8.66 -7.74
CA PRO A 71 -11.70 9.97 -8.04
C PRO A 71 -11.23 10.48 -9.40
N ASN A 72 -12.10 11.21 -10.11
CA ASN A 72 -11.78 11.75 -11.43
C ASN A 72 -10.82 12.95 -11.36
N ASN A 73 -10.73 13.63 -10.22
CA ASN A 73 -9.81 14.74 -9.98
C ASN A 73 -8.33 14.32 -9.86
N LYS A 74 -7.99 13.07 -10.20
CA LYS A 74 -6.63 12.55 -10.26
C LYS A 74 -6.39 11.87 -11.60
N ALA A 75 -5.16 12.00 -12.12
CA ALA A 75 -4.71 11.19 -13.24
C ALA A 75 -4.82 9.69 -12.93
N LEU A 76 -4.90 8.82 -13.93
CA LEU A 76 -4.89 7.37 -13.69
C LEU A 76 -3.50 6.92 -13.24
N TYR A 77 -3.36 6.47 -12.00
CA TYR A 77 -2.10 5.97 -11.42
C TYR A 77 -2.25 4.66 -10.64
N GLY A 78 -3.48 4.15 -10.55
CA GLY A 78 -3.80 2.99 -9.74
C GLY A 78 -3.31 1.66 -10.25
N TRP A 79 -3.59 0.64 -9.45
CA TRP A 79 -3.29 -0.75 -9.77
C TRP A 79 -4.17 -1.69 -8.98
N VAL A 80 -4.31 -2.92 -9.46
CA VAL A 80 -4.91 -4.04 -8.72
C VAL A 80 -3.98 -5.25 -8.76
N LEU A 81 -4.04 -6.09 -7.74
CA LEU A 81 -3.49 -7.43 -7.80
C LEU A 81 -4.45 -8.36 -8.53
N VAL A 82 -3.88 -9.18 -9.40
CA VAL A 82 -4.51 -10.37 -9.95
C VAL A 82 -3.75 -11.59 -9.45
N ALA A 83 -4.42 -12.74 -9.41
CA ALA A 83 -3.83 -13.91 -8.76
C ALA A 83 -3.96 -15.20 -9.57
N LYS A 84 -3.00 -16.09 -9.33
CA LYS A 84 -2.88 -17.41 -9.93
C LYS A 84 -2.67 -18.44 -8.83
N ASP A 85 -3.40 -19.54 -8.94
CA ASP A 85 -3.17 -20.71 -8.11
C ASP A 85 -1.91 -21.44 -8.59
N VAL A 86 -0.97 -21.69 -7.68
CA VAL A 86 0.21 -22.53 -7.91
C VAL A 86 0.34 -23.61 -6.84
N SER A 87 -0.75 -23.90 -6.13
CA SER A 87 -0.76 -24.93 -5.09
C SER A 87 -0.67 -26.32 -5.71
N SER A 88 0.10 -27.20 -5.07
CA SER A 88 0.19 -28.61 -5.48
C SER A 88 -1.09 -29.40 -5.19
N ASN A 89 -2.00 -28.85 -4.37
CA ASN A 89 -3.23 -29.52 -3.96
C ASN A 89 -4.40 -29.15 -4.87
N THR A 90 -4.79 -30.09 -5.72
CA THR A 90 -5.90 -29.92 -6.68
C THR A 90 -7.29 -29.89 -6.04
N THR A 91 -7.43 -30.32 -4.79
CA THR A 91 -8.72 -30.36 -4.07
C THR A 91 -8.95 -29.14 -3.17
N ASN A 92 -7.86 -28.47 -2.76
CA ASN A 92 -7.91 -27.29 -1.91
C ASN A 92 -7.21 -26.08 -2.57
N LEU A 93 -7.69 -25.72 -3.75
CA LEU A 93 -7.20 -24.58 -4.51
C LEU A 93 -7.32 -23.28 -3.70
N THR A 94 -6.34 -22.41 -3.83
CA THR A 94 -6.29 -21.04 -3.31
C THR A 94 -7.33 -20.12 -3.94
N LEU A 95 -7.79 -20.43 -5.16
CA LEU A 95 -8.80 -19.66 -5.90
C LEU A 95 -9.99 -20.53 -6.31
N LYS A 96 -11.20 -20.00 -6.17
CA LYS A 96 -12.44 -20.59 -6.72
C LYS A 96 -13.33 -19.53 -7.36
N GLN A 97 -14.14 -19.95 -8.32
CA GLN A 97 -15.24 -19.10 -8.83
C GLN A 97 -16.23 -18.81 -7.68
N PRO A 98 -16.87 -17.63 -7.67
CA PRO A 98 -18.06 -17.42 -6.85
C PRO A 98 -19.17 -18.41 -7.22
N ILE A 99 -20.09 -18.66 -6.28
CA ILE A 99 -21.28 -19.49 -6.55
C ILE A 99 -22.44 -18.68 -7.11
N ASP A 100 -22.47 -17.37 -6.85
CA ASP A 100 -23.46 -16.42 -7.37
C ASP A 100 -22.94 -14.98 -7.15
N TYR A 101 -23.76 -13.99 -7.50
CA TYR A 101 -23.55 -12.58 -7.19
C TYR A 101 -24.79 -11.98 -6.54
N THR A 102 -24.55 -11.11 -5.57
CA THR A 102 -25.58 -10.24 -4.97
C THR A 102 -25.44 -8.83 -5.55
N LEU A 103 -26.51 -8.28 -6.12
CA LEU A 103 -26.54 -6.88 -6.54
C LEU A 103 -26.52 -5.99 -5.29
N LEU A 104 -25.48 -5.20 -5.14
CA LEU A 104 -25.33 -4.31 -4.00
C LEU A 104 -25.92 -2.92 -4.29
N TRP A 105 -25.71 -2.43 -5.51
CA TRP A 105 -26.08 -1.09 -5.91
C TRP A 105 -26.22 -0.98 -7.44
N SER A 106 -27.12 -0.11 -7.89
CA SER A 106 -27.21 0.31 -9.29
C SER A 106 -27.32 1.82 -9.42
N SER A 107 -26.81 2.34 -10.53
CA SER A 107 -26.91 3.77 -10.87
C SER A 107 -28.16 4.13 -11.68
N GLU A 108 -29.03 3.15 -11.93
CA GLU A 108 -30.21 3.27 -12.81
C GLU A 108 -31.22 4.31 -12.32
N SER A 109 -31.43 4.39 -11.01
CA SER A 109 -32.31 5.38 -10.39
C SER A 109 -31.65 6.74 -10.16
N LEU A 110 -30.37 6.90 -10.52
CA LEU A 110 -29.62 8.12 -10.25
C LEU A 110 -29.75 9.12 -11.40
N ASN A 111 -30.30 10.29 -11.06
CA ASN A 111 -30.31 11.44 -11.96
C ASN A 111 -28.99 12.24 -11.85
N ILE A 112 -27.90 11.61 -12.26
CA ILE A 112 -26.54 12.19 -12.28
C ILE A 112 -25.97 12.12 -13.69
N ASN A 113 -25.02 13.02 -14.01
CA ASN A 113 -24.26 12.89 -15.24
C ASN A 113 -23.40 11.60 -15.17
N GLN A 114 -23.65 10.62 -16.04
CA GLN A 114 -22.99 9.32 -16.04
C GLN A 114 -22.96 8.70 -17.44
N GLU A 115 -21.96 7.86 -17.70
CA GLU A 115 -21.81 7.11 -18.96
C GLU A 115 -22.59 5.79 -18.88
N GLY A 116 -23.91 5.88 -19.09
CA GLY A 116 -24.81 4.73 -18.95
C GLY A 116 -25.01 4.30 -17.49
N HIS A 117 -25.54 3.08 -17.31
CA HIS A 117 -25.80 2.53 -15.99
C HIS A 117 -24.68 1.62 -15.52
N ALA A 118 -24.46 1.58 -14.20
CA ALA A 118 -23.57 0.64 -13.55
C ALA A 118 -24.33 -0.19 -12.53
N TYR A 119 -23.93 -1.46 -12.43
CA TYR A 119 -24.44 -2.42 -11.47
C TYR A 119 -23.24 -3.01 -10.74
N ILE A 120 -23.18 -2.79 -9.42
CA ILE A 120 -22.07 -3.24 -8.57
C ILE A 120 -22.49 -4.53 -7.88
N TRP A 121 -21.73 -5.59 -8.14
CA TRP A 121 -22.00 -6.94 -7.68
C TRP A 121 -20.98 -7.36 -6.62
N LEU A 122 -21.49 -7.90 -5.52
CA LEU A 122 -20.68 -8.61 -4.52
C LEU A 122 -20.68 -10.11 -4.88
N PRO A 123 -19.51 -10.72 -5.13
CA PRO A 123 -19.44 -12.16 -5.35
C PRO A 123 -19.82 -12.94 -4.09
N SER A 124 -20.70 -13.91 -4.24
CA SER A 124 -21.01 -14.89 -3.19
C SER A 124 -19.92 -15.96 -3.17
N ALA A 125 -18.99 -15.86 -2.22
CA ALA A 125 -17.88 -16.79 -2.11
C ALA A 125 -18.34 -18.19 -1.65
N PRO A 126 -17.78 -19.29 -2.20
CA PRO A 126 -17.98 -20.62 -1.66
C PRO A 126 -17.53 -20.73 -0.20
N ASN A 127 -18.01 -21.74 0.53
CA ASN A 127 -17.60 -21.98 1.91
C ASN A 127 -16.06 -22.16 2.00
N GLY A 128 -15.43 -21.48 2.96
CA GLY A 128 -13.97 -21.43 3.14
C GLY A 128 -13.23 -20.45 2.22
N TYR A 129 -13.95 -19.57 1.51
CA TYR A 129 -13.40 -18.53 0.64
C TYR A 129 -14.02 -17.17 0.96
N LYS A 130 -13.34 -16.09 0.55
CA LYS A 130 -13.83 -14.71 0.66
C LYS A 130 -13.70 -13.98 -0.67
N ALA A 131 -14.59 -13.03 -0.91
CA ALA A 131 -14.41 -12.03 -1.95
C ALA A 131 -13.39 -10.98 -1.47
N VAL A 132 -12.53 -10.53 -2.37
CA VAL A 132 -11.52 -9.48 -2.10
C VAL A 132 -11.74 -8.24 -2.98
N GLY A 133 -12.89 -8.15 -3.64
CA GLY A 133 -13.30 -7.03 -4.47
C GLY A 133 -14.65 -7.24 -5.14
N HIS A 134 -15.16 -6.18 -5.77
CA HIS A 134 -16.43 -6.17 -6.50
C HIS A 134 -16.25 -6.34 -8.01
N VAL A 135 -17.31 -6.80 -8.67
CA VAL A 135 -17.45 -6.78 -10.14
C VAL A 135 -18.46 -5.70 -10.51
N VAL A 136 -18.23 -5.00 -11.62
CA VAL A 136 -19.14 -3.96 -12.11
C VAL A 136 -19.53 -4.25 -13.55
N THR A 137 -20.83 -4.20 -13.85
CA THR A 137 -21.37 -4.40 -15.20
C THR A 137 -22.12 -3.15 -15.66
N THR A 138 -22.28 -3.01 -16.98
CA THR A 138 -23.05 -1.92 -17.61
C THR A 138 -24.49 -2.32 -17.96
N THR A 139 -24.86 -3.59 -17.71
CA THR A 139 -26.22 -4.12 -17.83
C THR A 139 -26.61 -4.83 -16.54
N LEU A 140 -27.92 -5.02 -16.33
CA LEU A 140 -28.47 -5.71 -15.15
C LEU A 140 -28.19 -7.22 -15.14
N ASP A 141 -27.63 -7.76 -16.24
CA ASP A 141 -27.26 -9.17 -16.30
C ASP A 141 -26.19 -9.50 -15.27
N LYS A 142 -26.38 -10.61 -14.56
CA LYS A 142 -25.36 -11.11 -13.63
C LYS A 142 -24.05 -11.36 -14.40
N PRO A 143 -22.89 -10.96 -13.87
CA PRO A 143 -21.62 -11.28 -14.49
C PRO A 143 -21.39 -12.80 -14.50
N SER A 144 -20.60 -13.28 -15.46
CA SER A 144 -20.16 -14.68 -15.49
C SER A 144 -19.46 -15.05 -14.18
N LEU A 145 -19.68 -16.28 -13.68
CA LEU A 145 -18.94 -16.80 -12.53
C LEU A 145 -17.43 -16.88 -12.83
N ASP A 146 -17.03 -16.94 -14.10
CA ASP A 146 -15.63 -16.96 -14.49
C ASP A 146 -14.94 -15.59 -14.39
N LYS A 147 -15.72 -14.49 -14.29
CA LYS A 147 -15.24 -13.11 -14.34
C LYS A 147 -14.25 -12.76 -13.22
N ILE A 148 -14.39 -13.39 -12.05
CA ILE A 148 -13.60 -13.11 -10.85
C ILE A 148 -13.27 -14.41 -10.12
N ARG A 149 -12.32 -14.37 -9.19
CA ARG A 149 -12.08 -15.46 -8.23
C ARG A 149 -12.21 -14.97 -6.79
N CYS A 150 -12.79 -15.83 -5.96
CA CYS A 150 -12.73 -15.73 -4.50
C CYS A 150 -11.48 -16.44 -3.99
N VAL A 151 -10.94 -15.95 -2.89
CA VAL A 151 -9.66 -16.39 -2.31
C VAL A 151 -9.92 -17.24 -1.08
N ARG A 152 -9.16 -18.31 -0.90
CA ARG A 152 -9.27 -19.19 0.27
C ARG A 152 -9.05 -18.39 1.57
N GLU A 153 -9.85 -18.67 2.59
CA GLU A 153 -9.97 -17.82 3.77
C GLU A 153 -8.65 -17.63 4.55
N ASP A 154 -7.78 -18.64 4.61
CA ASP A 154 -6.46 -18.58 5.26
C ASP A 154 -5.47 -17.61 4.56
N LEU A 155 -5.69 -17.34 3.27
CA LEU A 155 -4.95 -16.38 2.45
C LEU A 155 -5.59 -14.98 2.45
N THR A 156 -6.54 -14.74 3.36
CA THR A 156 -7.19 -13.43 3.51
C THR A 156 -7.02 -12.86 4.92
N ASP A 157 -7.13 -11.54 5.03
CA ASP A 157 -7.10 -10.82 6.30
C ASP A 157 -8.17 -9.72 6.33
N GLN A 158 -8.44 -9.18 7.53
CA GLN A 158 -9.41 -8.12 7.72
C GLN A 158 -8.98 -6.83 7.04
N SER A 159 -9.92 -6.22 6.32
CA SER A 159 -9.75 -4.91 5.68
C SER A 159 -10.41 -3.80 6.50
N GLU A 160 -9.92 -2.59 6.32
CA GLU A 160 -10.59 -1.37 6.78
C GLU A 160 -10.72 -0.35 5.64
N GLN A 161 -11.63 0.60 5.84
CA GLN A 161 -11.77 1.76 4.96
C GLN A 161 -10.51 2.61 5.04
N TYR A 162 -9.97 3.05 3.89
CA TYR A 162 -8.80 3.91 3.85
C TYR A 162 -9.13 5.34 3.44
N SER A 163 -9.60 5.51 2.20
CA SER A 163 -9.91 6.82 1.63
C SER A 163 -11.21 6.75 0.85
N MET A 164 -12.10 7.71 1.08
CA MET A 164 -13.34 7.83 0.30
C MET A 164 -12.97 8.15 -1.15
N ILE A 165 -13.51 7.35 -2.08
CA ILE A 165 -13.37 7.56 -3.52
C ILE A 165 -14.56 8.38 -4.01
N TRP A 166 -15.77 7.98 -3.63
CA TRP A 166 -17.01 8.61 -4.05
C TRP A 166 -18.14 8.31 -3.09
N SER A 167 -19.13 9.19 -3.04
CA SER A 167 -20.38 8.96 -2.31
C SER A 167 -21.55 9.65 -2.99
N ASN A 168 -22.74 9.08 -2.81
CA ASN A 168 -23.99 9.66 -3.32
C ASN A 168 -25.19 9.10 -2.56
N ASN A 169 -25.97 9.97 -1.90
CA ASN A 169 -27.26 9.63 -1.27
C ASN A 169 -27.23 8.34 -0.41
N GLY A 170 -26.27 8.23 0.52
CA GLY A 170 -26.14 7.07 1.41
C GLY A 170 -25.41 5.86 0.81
N PHE A 171 -24.95 5.97 -0.45
CA PHE A 171 -24.02 5.03 -1.05
C PHE A 171 -22.58 5.57 -0.95
N PHE A 172 -21.63 4.69 -0.63
CA PHE A 172 -20.24 5.05 -0.43
C PHE A 172 -19.32 4.04 -1.11
N VAL A 173 -18.25 4.56 -1.72
CA VAL A 173 -17.16 3.81 -2.33
C VAL A 173 -15.87 4.22 -1.64
N TYR A 174 -15.20 3.25 -1.02
CA TYR A 174 -13.93 3.47 -0.34
C TYR A 174 -12.83 2.61 -0.97
N ASP A 175 -11.65 3.18 -1.03
CA ASP A 175 -10.42 2.41 -1.18
C ASP A 175 -10.19 1.60 0.11
N VAL A 176 -9.69 0.37 -0.01
CA VAL A 176 -9.49 -0.55 1.12
C VAL A 176 -8.03 -0.87 1.38
N ARG A 177 -7.68 -1.06 2.65
CA ARG A 177 -6.35 -1.50 3.08
C ARG A 177 -6.44 -2.55 4.19
N PRO A 178 -5.39 -3.34 4.44
CA PRO A 178 -5.33 -4.23 5.58
C PRO A 178 -5.51 -3.47 6.91
N ASN A 179 -6.30 -4.02 7.83
CA ASN A 179 -6.51 -3.47 9.17
C ASN A 179 -5.22 -3.59 10.02
N ASN A 180 -4.69 -4.81 10.13
CA ASN A 180 -3.42 -5.05 10.80
C ASN A 180 -2.25 -4.64 9.91
N ARG A 181 -1.39 -3.74 10.40
CA ARG A 181 -0.28 -3.15 9.64
C ARG A 181 0.97 -3.06 10.50
N GLY A 182 2.12 -3.15 9.84
CA GLY A 182 3.43 -3.08 10.48
C GLY A 182 4.45 -3.85 9.67
N THR A 183 5.72 -3.77 10.05
CA THR A 183 6.82 -4.45 9.35
C THR A 183 6.73 -5.97 9.40
N GLN A 184 5.91 -6.51 10.30
CA GLN A 184 5.67 -7.95 10.48
C GLN A 184 4.22 -8.36 10.16
N ALA A 185 3.36 -7.40 9.81
CA ALA A 185 1.96 -7.70 9.52
C ALA A 185 1.85 -8.39 8.15
N PRO A 186 1.05 -9.48 8.03
CA PRO A 186 0.99 -10.28 6.81
C PRO A 186 -0.03 -9.77 5.78
N GLY A 187 -0.88 -8.80 6.13
CA GLY A 187 -1.96 -8.33 5.26
C GLY A 187 -1.42 -7.65 4.01
N VAL A 188 -1.94 -8.01 2.84
CA VAL A 188 -1.55 -7.54 1.51
C VAL A 188 -2.72 -6.78 0.87
N ARG A 189 -2.47 -5.54 0.45
CA ARG A 189 -3.44 -4.69 -0.24
C ARG A 189 -3.67 -5.17 -1.67
N VAL A 190 -4.94 -5.34 -2.03
CA VAL A 190 -5.33 -5.81 -3.37
C VAL A 190 -5.45 -4.67 -4.37
N GLY A 191 -5.71 -3.44 -3.92
CA GLY A 191 -5.95 -2.28 -4.77
C GLY A 191 -7.39 -2.16 -5.29
N THR A 192 -8.31 -2.98 -4.79
CA THR A 192 -9.74 -2.93 -5.08
C THR A 192 -10.45 -1.87 -4.22
N PHE A 193 -11.74 -1.65 -4.47
CA PHE A 193 -12.60 -0.80 -3.62
C PHE A 193 -13.67 -1.64 -2.92
N VAL A 194 -14.23 -1.09 -1.84
CA VAL A 194 -15.48 -1.56 -1.23
C VAL A 194 -16.60 -0.57 -1.51
N ALA A 195 -17.74 -1.10 -1.94
CA ALA A 195 -19.00 -0.39 -2.06
C ALA A 195 -19.92 -0.76 -0.89
N GLN A 196 -20.70 0.20 -0.38
CA GLN A 196 -21.58 -0.03 0.77
C GLN A 196 -22.65 1.07 0.91
N ASN A 197 -23.74 0.72 1.61
CA ASN A 197 -24.87 1.61 1.90
C ASN A 197 -24.85 2.18 3.34
N VAL A 198 -23.73 2.01 4.04
CA VAL A 198 -23.49 2.52 5.40
C VAL A 198 -22.16 3.25 5.37
N GLU A 199 -22.09 4.45 5.94
CA GLU A 199 -20.89 5.30 5.85
C GLU A 199 -19.68 4.66 6.53
N THR A 200 -19.85 4.19 7.76
CA THR A 200 -18.78 3.56 8.56
C THR A 200 -19.19 2.16 8.97
N THR A 201 -18.33 1.17 8.75
CA THR A 201 -18.53 -0.21 9.21
C THR A 201 -17.22 -0.80 9.72
N THR A 202 -17.30 -1.59 10.79
CA THR A 202 -16.16 -2.31 11.34
C THR A 202 -15.81 -3.57 10.54
N ASN A 203 -16.79 -4.15 9.85
CA ASN A 203 -16.63 -5.33 9.01
C ASN A 203 -17.01 -5.00 7.58
N LEU A 204 -16.04 -5.01 6.68
CA LEU A 204 -16.27 -4.84 5.25
C LEU A 204 -16.79 -6.13 4.62
N SER A 205 -17.53 -6.00 3.52
CA SER A 205 -18.05 -7.12 2.71
C SER A 205 -16.96 -7.87 1.93
N ILE A 206 -15.76 -7.29 1.86
CA ILE A 206 -14.59 -7.85 1.19
C ILE A 206 -13.38 -7.90 2.13
N SER A 207 -12.47 -8.82 1.87
CA SER A 207 -11.22 -9.01 2.60
C SER A 207 -10.01 -8.49 1.81
N CYS A 208 -8.88 -8.32 2.49
CA CYS A 208 -7.59 -8.15 1.84
C CYS A 208 -6.89 -9.50 1.75
N LEU A 209 -5.75 -9.56 1.06
CA LEU A 209 -4.95 -10.77 0.96
C LEU A 209 -4.07 -10.92 2.20
N LYS A 210 -3.50 -12.11 2.41
CA LYS A 210 -2.59 -12.41 3.51
C LYS A 210 -1.41 -13.23 3.01
N ASN A 211 -0.21 -12.78 3.35
CA ASN A 211 1.01 -13.52 3.08
C ASN A 211 1.27 -14.57 4.18
N ILE A 212 0.98 -15.84 3.86
CA ILE A 212 1.24 -17.00 4.71
C ILE A 212 2.49 -17.77 4.28
N ASN A 213 3.21 -17.31 3.25
CA ASN A 213 4.44 -17.95 2.81
C ASN A 213 5.45 -18.05 3.97
N ALA A 214 6.08 -19.21 4.13
CA ALA A 214 7.11 -19.39 5.16
C ALA A 214 8.32 -18.48 4.92
N ASN A 215 8.63 -18.17 3.65
CA ASN A 215 9.73 -17.30 3.26
C ASN A 215 9.22 -15.93 2.77
N LYS A 216 8.58 -15.16 3.65
CA LYS A 216 7.96 -13.86 3.31
C LYS A 216 8.95 -12.85 2.71
N THR A 217 10.22 -12.97 3.08
CA THR A 217 11.30 -12.07 2.62
C THR A 217 11.88 -12.47 1.26
N LEU A 218 11.42 -13.55 0.62
CA LEU A 218 11.92 -13.98 -0.69
C LEU A 218 11.79 -12.88 -1.75
N SER A 219 10.73 -12.07 -1.68
CA SER A 219 10.51 -10.95 -2.61
C SER A 219 11.17 -9.63 -2.17
N MET A 220 12.00 -9.66 -1.12
CA MET A 220 12.76 -8.49 -0.67
C MET A 220 14.13 -8.43 -1.37
N PRO A 221 14.64 -7.23 -1.68
CA PRO A 221 15.95 -7.13 -2.30
C PRO A 221 17.05 -7.51 -1.30
N ASN A 222 18.09 -8.18 -1.80
CA ASN A 222 19.33 -8.37 -1.05
C ASN A 222 20.19 -7.07 -1.04
N LEU A 223 21.28 -7.07 -0.27
CA LEU A 223 22.12 -5.87 -0.12
C LEU A 223 22.67 -5.34 -1.46
N GLN A 224 23.13 -6.23 -2.34
CA GLN A 224 23.66 -5.82 -3.66
C GLN A 224 22.57 -5.18 -4.52
N GLN A 225 21.35 -5.73 -4.48
CA GLN A 225 20.20 -5.17 -5.19
C GLN A 225 19.78 -3.82 -4.61
N ILE A 226 19.82 -3.64 -3.28
CA ILE A 226 19.57 -2.36 -2.61
C ILE A 226 20.60 -1.32 -3.06
N GLU A 227 21.89 -1.66 -3.05
CA GLU A 227 22.95 -0.77 -3.53
C GLU A 227 22.76 -0.37 -4.99
N ALA A 228 22.36 -1.31 -5.85
CA ALA A 228 22.08 -1.03 -7.25
C ALA A 228 20.89 -0.08 -7.43
N ILE A 229 19.80 -0.28 -6.68
CA ILE A 229 18.64 0.63 -6.66
C ILE A 229 19.08 2.02 -6.19
N MET A 230 19.85 2.09 -5.11
CA MET A 230 20.34 3.35 -4.56
C MET A 230 21.21 4.10 -5.58
N LYS A 231 22.10 3.44 -6.31
CA LYS A 231 22.92 4.11 -7.34
C LYS A 231 22.10 4.80 -8.44
N ILE A 232 20.89 4.29 -8.70
CA ILE A 232 20.04 4.78 -9.79
C ILE A 232 19.04 5.82 -9.29
N TYR A 233 18.44 5.58 -8.13
CA TYR A 233 17.29 6.34 -7.63
C TYR A 233 17.57 7.20 -6.41
N SER A 234 18.80 7.19 -5.88
CA SER A 234 19.12 8.06 -4.75
C SER A 234 18.90 9.53 -5.14
N PRO A 235 18.28 10.32 -4.26
CA PRO A 235 18.17 11.74 -4.48
C PRO A 235 19.58 12.35 -4.54
N LEU A 236 19.75 13.33 -5.44
CA LEU A 236 20.94 14.15 -5.47
C LEU A 236 20.77 15.29 -4.46
N LEU A 237 21.67 15.38 -3.48
CA LEU A 237 21.77 16.54 -2.60
C LEU A 237 22.71 17.56 -3.25
N VAL A 238 22.17 18.72 -3.61
CA VAL A 238 22.96 19.86 -4.09
C VAL A 238 22.92 20.93 -3.01
N LEU A 239 24.09 21.27 -2.46
CA LEU A 239 24.23 22.33 -1.47
C LEU A 239 24.53 23.66 -2.16
N HIS A 240 24.03 24.75 -1.59
CA HIS A 240 24.41 26.08 -2.04
C HIS A 240 25.93 26.29 -1.83
N PRO A 241 26.64 27.02 -2.70
CA PRO A 241 28.07 27.31 -2.48
C PRO A 241 28.37 27.98 -1.14
N ASP A 242 27.42 28.78 -0.65
CA ASP A 242 27.49 29.46 0.64
C ASP A 242 26.74 28.70 1.76
N GLU A 243 26.55 27.39 1.62
CA GLU A 243 25.92 26.58 2.67
C GLU A 243 26.81 26.51 3.92
N GLU A 244 26.24 26.87 5.06
CA GLU A 244 26.90 26.85 6.36
C GLU A 244 26.49 25.61 7.20
N TYR A 245 25.39 24.94 6.83
CA TYR A 245 24.82 23.81 7.54
C TYR A 245 24.87 22.53 6.70
N TYR A 246 25.71 21.59 7.13
CA TYR A 246 25.92 20.33 6.46
C TYR A 246 25.15 19.19 7.13
N PRO A 247 24.75 18.15 6.38
CA PRO A 247 24.27 16.92 7.00
C PRO A 247 25.39 16.24 7.82
N SER A 248 25.00 15.41 8.78
CA SER A 248 25.89 14.53 9.54
C SER A 248 25.24 13.17 9.77
N SER A 249 26.02 12.16 10.13
CA SER A 249 25.44 10.90 10.63
C SER A 249 24.80 11.09 12.00
N VAL A 250 23.86 10.19 12.33
CA VAL A 250 23.21 10.15 13.65
C VAL A 250 24.24 9.91 14.77
N ASN A 251 25.19 8.99 14.54
CA ASN A 251 26.24 8.69 15.51
C ASN A 251 27.15 9.90 15.76
N TRP A 252 27.49 10.69 14.73
CA TRP A 252 28.25 11.91 14.92
C TRP A 252 27.46 12.91 15.77
N PHE A 253 26.19 13.13 15.45
CA PHE A 253 25.34 14.06 16.20
C PHE A 253 25.25 13.68 17.69
N PHE A 254 25.02 12.40 18.01
CA PHE A 254 24.95 11.93 19.40
C PHE A 254 26.30 12.03 20.13
N SER A 255 27.39 11.59 19.48
CA SER A 255 28.73 11.67 20.05
C SER A 255 29.14 13.10 20.41
N ASN A 256 28.57 14.08 19.72
CA ASN A 256 28.87 15.50 19.89
C ASN A 256 27.94 16.24 20.86
N GLY A 257 27.18 15.52 21.70
CA GLY A 257 26.52 16.11 22.85
C GLY A 257 25.05 16.46 22.63
N ALA A 258 24.40 15.86 21.65
CA ALA A 258 22.96 15.95 21.50
C ALA A 258 22.23 15.57 22.80
N LEU A 259 21.12 16.25 23.06
CA LEU A 259 20.37 16.17 24.30
C LEU A 259 18.99 15.57 24.06
N LEU A 260 18.59 14.63 24.91
CA LEU A 260 17.23 14.09 24.99
C LEU A 260 16.46 14.85 26.08
N TYR A 261 15.34 15.43 25.67
CA TYR A 261 14.40 16.10 26.55
C TYR A 261 13.20 15.22 26.82
N THR A 262 12.64 15.36 28.02
CA THR A 262 11.43 14.66 28.47
C THR A 262 10.42 15.70 28.92
N LYS A 263 9.17 15.57 28.46
CA LYS A 263 8.07 16.44 28.83
C LYS A 263 7.86 16.44 30.35
N GLY A 264 7.82 17.63 30.96
CA GLY A 264 7.74 17.82 32.41
C GLY A 264 9.08 17.73 33.15
N GLN A 265 10.19 17.49 32.45
CA GLN A 265 11.56 17.45 33.00
C GLN A 265 12.54 18.28 32.16
N GLU A 266 12.06 19.34 31.50
CA GLU A 266 12.80 20.13 30.51
C GLU A 266 14.05 20.82 31.07
N SER A 267 14.06 21.10 32.38
CA SER A 267 15.20 21.71 33.07
C SER A 267 16.41 20.78 33.24
N LYS A 268 16.25 19.47 32.95
CA LYS A 268 17.29 18.45 33.13
C LYS A 268 17.36 17.50 31.94
N PRO A 269 17.73 17.98 30.74
CA PRO A 269 17.92 17.11 29.59
C PRO A 269 19.09 16.15 29.85
N VAL A 270 19.02 14.97 29.24
CA VAL A 270 20.04 13.92 29.36
C VAL A 270 20.83 13.87 28.07
N ARG A 271 22.17 13.79 28.15
CA ARG A 271 22.99 13.58 26.96
C ARG A 271 22.67 12.23 26.33
N ILE A 272 22.52 12.20 25.01
CA ILE A 272 22.31 10.97 24.27
C ILE A 272 23.63 10.22 24.19
N GLU A 273 23.60 8.93 24.51
CA GLU A 273 24.76 8.05 24.38
C GLU A 273 25.21 7.97 22.91
N PRO A 274 26.50 7.83 22.60
CA PRO A 274 26.99 7.80 21.21
C PRO A 274 26.29 6.78 20.28
N ASN A 275 25.78 5.70 20.86
CA ASN A 275 25.04 4.64 20.17
C ASN A 275 23.51 4.73 20.35
N GLY A 276 23.01 5.76 21.03
CA GLY A 276 21.59 6.02 21.26
C GLY A 276 20.89 5.04 22.20
N THR A 277 21.62 4.27 23.02
CA THR A 277 21.02 3.23 23.89
C THR A 277 20.07 3.77 24.95
N ASN A 278 20.19 5.05 25.31
CA ASN A 278 19.30 5.72 26.26
C ASN A 278 18.11 6.42 25.60
N LEU A 279 17.91 6.24 24.29
CA LEU A 279 16.70 6.72 23.62
C LEU A 279 15.48 5.85 23.99
N PRO A 280 14.28 6.45 24.06
CA PRO A 280 13.04 5.69 24.27
C PRO A 280 12.88 4.57 23.24
N GLN A 281 12.51 3.38 23.70
CA GLN A 281 12.31 2.20 22.86
C GLN A 281 10.81 1.91 22.71
N GLY A 282 10.31 1.87 21.47
CA GLY A 282 8.90 1.65 21.17
C GLY A 282 8.01 2.87 21.44
N GLY A 283 6.70 2.64 21.56
CA GLY A 283 5.70 3.69 21.82
C GLY A 283 5.05 4.29 20.56
N ASN A 284 4.21 5.29 20.77
CA ASN A 284 3.56 6.07 19.73
C ASN A 284 4.17 7.47 19.67
N ASN A 285 3.93 8.22 18.60
CA ASN A 285 4.32 9.62 18.52
C ASN A 285 3.42 10.49 19.43
N ASP A 286 3.77 10.58 20.70
CA ASP A 286 2.98 11.21 21.78
C ASP A 286 3.59 12.53 22.28
N SER A 287 4.67 13.00 21.63
CA SER A 287 5.43 14.19 22.02
C SER A 287 5.98 14.15 23.46
N ALA A 288 6.18 12.96 24.04
CA ALA A 288 6.78 12.83 25.36
C ALA A 288 8.27 13.15 25.39
N TYR A 289 8.97 12.99 24.26
CA TYR A 289 10.41 13.21 24.14
C TYR A 289 10.76 13.97 22.86
N TRP A 290 11.85 14.74 22.90
CA TRP A 290 12.45 15.35 21.72
C TRP A 290 13.97 15.44 21.88
N ILE A 291 14.67 15.62 20.75
CA ILE A 291 16.11 15.75 20.71
C ILE A 291 16.46 17.20 20.35
N ASP A 292 17.46 17.78 21.02
CA ASP A 292 17.97 19.12 20.73
C ASP A 292 19.51 19.15 20.72
N LEU A 293 20.06 20.28 20.28
CA LEU A 293 21.47 20.60 20.27
C LEU A 293 22.07 20.62 21.70
N PRO A 294 23.41 20.54 21.82
CA PRO A 294 24.09 20.79 23.08
C PRO A 294 23.70 22.14 23.70
N ALA A 295 23.70 22.22 25.03
CA ALA A 295 23.32 23.44 25.76
C ALA A 295 24.41 24.52 25.73
N ASP A 296 25.68 24.15 25.58
CA ASP A 296 26.80 25.10 25.55
C ASP A 296 26.94 25.74 24.15
N GLY A 297 27.19 27.05 24.11
CA GLY A 297 27.14 27.83 22.88
C GLY A 297 28.17 27.41 21.81
N GLU A 298 29.37 27.00 22.23
CA GLU A 298 30.43 26.59 21.30
C GLU A 298 30.11 25.25 20.63
N ASN A 299 29.71 24.22 21.40
CA ASN A 299 29.29 22.96 20.80
C ASN A 299 27.95 23.10 20.08
N LYS A 300 27.04 23.95 20.54
CA LYS A 300 25.78 24.23 19.85
C LYS A 300 26.03 24.78 18.44
N ASP A 301 26.90 25.77 18.29
CA ASP A 301 27.26 26.33 16.98
C ASP A 301 27.90 25.25 16.10
N ARG A 302 28.92 24.56 16.61
CA ARG A 302 29.63 23.51 15.89
C ARG A 302 28.73 22.35 15.46
N VAL A 303 27.84 21.89 16.33
CA VAL A 303 26.93 20.76 16.06
C VAL A 303 25.82 21.18 15.12
N SER A 304 25.31 22.41 15.23
CA SER A 304 24.30 22.92 14.30
C SER A 304 24.80 22.96 12.87
N LYS A 305 26.07 23.35 12.64
CA LYS A 305 26.75 23.33 11.33
C LYS A 305 26.94 21.93 10.73
N GLY A 306 26.83 20.87 11.55
CA GLY A 306 26.97 19.49 11.10
C GLY A 306 28.38 19.10 10.64
N ASN A 307 28.49 17.99 9.91
CA ASN A 307 29.76 17.45 9.45
C ASN A 307 29.58 16.57 8.21
N LEU A 308 29.80 17.17 7.03
CA LEU A 308 29.64 16.51 5.74
C LEU A 308 30.46 15.23 5.61
N ASN A 309 31.68 15.19 6.16
CA ASN A 309 32.54 14.01 6.10
C ASN A 309 31.96 12.81 6.87
N SER A 310 31.06 13.08 7.82
CA SER A 310 30.35 12.03 8.58
C SER A 310 28.99 11.68 7.99
N ALA A 311 28.52 12.41 6.98
CA ALA A 311 27.16 12.27 6.48
C ALA A 311 26.94 10.89 5.86
N THR A 312 25.84 10.24 6.24
CA THR A 312 25.45 8.93 5.73
C THR A 312 23.95 8.91 5.48
N SER A 313 23.52 8.25 4.40
CA SER A 313 22.11 7.99 4.15
C SER A 313 21.68 6.70 4.85
N TYR A 314 20.57 6.75 5.58
CA TYR A 314 19.97 5.59 6.24
C TYR A 314 18.78 5.10 5.41
N VAL A 315 18.92 3.92 4.81
CA VAL A 315 17.90 3.34 3.93
C VAL A 315 17.16 2.24 4.66
N HIS A 316 15.86 2.41 4.85
CA HIS A 316 15.02 1.41 5.48
C HIS A 316 14.23 0.66 4.40
N VAL A 317 14.64 -0.57 4.11
CA VAL A 317 13.92 -1.45 3.18
C VAL A 317 12.96 -2.31 3.98
N LYS A 318 11.66 -2.08 3.80
CA LYS A 318 10.59 -2.77 4.53
C LYS A 318 9.69 -3.48 3.55
N PRO A 319 9.17 -4.67 3.90
CA PRO A 319 8.12 -5.27 3.10
C PRO A 319 6.91 -4.34 3.09
N THR A 320 6.39 -4.05 1.90
CA THR A 320 5.08 -3.41 1.74
C THR A 320 4.13 -4.46 1.21
N TYR A 321 3.21 -4.86 2.05
CA TYR A 321 2.08 -5.70 1.70
C TYR A 321 0.83 -4.82 1.71
#